data_AF-A0A5S3UI53-F1
#
_entry.id   AF-A0A5S3UI53-F1
#
_cell.length_a   1.000
_cell.length_b   1.000
_cell.length_c   1.000
_cell.angle_alpha   90.00
_cell.angle_beta   90.00
_cell.angle_gamma   90.00
#
_symmetry.space_group_name_H-M   'P 1'
#
loop_
_entity.id
_entity.type
_entity.pdbx_description
1 polymer ?
#
loop_
_entity_poly.entity_id
_entity_poly.type
_entity_poly.pdbx_seq_one_letter_code
_entity_poly.pdbx_strand_id
1 'polypeptide(L)'
;MSWSTLTAASKARVLGLLLSCILVIASLGVLSVKGLNFGLDFTGGYITEINTTSVTTITDLKAKLSSEAASKLTITKAGEYHFVLREAPEVSKASTWQAELNEQGVDYSVLSSSFLGSQVGDELFEQGCLALFAALIAIMVYLAVRFEWRLAVGSVVALLHDLTLVLGLFSLLGLEFNLTVLASLLAIIGYSLNDSIIVGDRVRELLRIQPDNQRINTHVVINDAIGSTLTRTLITSGTTLATIACIWLLAGAALTGFAIALFVGIVVGTFSSICIAATLPQLLGLSSENYTQTLDDKTKAYMEMP
;
A
#
# COMPACT_ATOMS: atom_id res chain seq x y z
N MET A 1 20.59 5.91 26.46
CA MET A 1 20.81 7.36 26.27
C MET A 1 19.55 8.09 26.73
N SER A 2 19.65 9.19 27.49
CA SER A 2 18.47 9.86 28.06
C SER A 2 17.73 10.69 27.00
N TRP A 3 16.39 10.72 27.06
CA TRP A 3 15.52 11.49 26.16
C TRP A 3 15.91 12.98 26.03
N SER A 4 16.57 13.53 27.05
CA SER A 4 17.07 14.90 27.09
C SER A 4 18.18 15.21 26.10
N THR A 5 18.98 14.23 25.66
CA THR A 5 20.17 14.46 24.80
C THR A 5 19.90 14.26 23.30
N LEU A 6 18.67 13.94 22.90
CA LEU A 6 18.29 13.74 21.51
C LEU A 6 17.97 15.07 20.81
N THR A 7 18.39 15.19 19.54
CA THR A 7 17.99 16.31 18.67
C THR A 7 16.49 16.28 18.39
N ALA A 8 15.90 17.42 18.02
CA ALA A 8 14.47 17.50 17.68
C ALA A 8 14.08 16.50 16.57
N ALA A 9 14.94 16.33 15.55
CA ALA A 9 14.74 15.35 14.49
C ALA A 9 14.72 13.90 15.02
N SER A 10 15.63 13.55 15.94
CA SER A 10 15.63 12.20 16.53
C SER A 10 14.43 11.94 17.42
N LYS A 11 13.95 12.94 18.16
CA LYS A 11 12.71 12.84 18.94
C LYS A 11 11.50 12.63 18.02
N ALA A 12 11.41 13.38 16.93
CA ALA A 12 10.34 13.24 15.95
C ALA A 12 10.32 11.83 15.31
N ARG A 13 11.49 11.26 14.98
CA ARG A 13 11.57 9.89 14.46
C ARG A 13 11.05 8.84 15.44
N VAL A 14 11.45 8.93 16.71
CA VAL A 14 11.02 7.97 17.74
C VAL A 14 9.52 8.12 18.04
N LEU A 15 9.01 9.36 18.11
CA LEU A 15 7.57 9.62 18.21
C LEU A 15 6.80 9.08 17.00
N GLY A 16 7.34 9.28 15.80
CA GLY A 16 6.77 8.74 14.56
C GLY A 16 6.71 7.22 14.56
N LEU A 17 7.77 6.55 15.02
CA LEU A 17 7.79 5.10 15.19
C LEU A 17 6.70 4.62 16.16
N LEU A 18 6.54 5.30 17.31
CA LEU A 18 5.49 4.97 18.27
C LEU A 18 4.09 5.16 17.68
N LEU A 19 3.87 6.28 16.96
CA LEU A 19 2.62 6.53 16.26
C LEU A 19 2.33 5.45 15.21
N SER A 20 3.33 5.06 14.42
CA SER A 20 3.25 3.95 13.47
C SER A 20 2.82 2.64 14.13
N CYS A 21 3.40 2.28 15.29
CA CYS A 21 2.99 1.10 16.02
C CYS A 21 1.52 1.16 16.46
N ILE A 22 1.06 2.32 16.95
CA ILE A 22 -0.34 2.52 17.35
C ILE A 22 -1.27 2.37 16.14
N LEU A 23 -0.92 3.00 15.01
CA LEU A 23 -1.72 2.92 13.79
C LEU A 23 -1.80 1.50 13.26
N VAL A 24 -0.70 0.73 13.28
CA VAL A 24 -0.71 -0.69 12.89
C VAL A 24 -1.63 -1.51 13.79
N ILE A 25 -1.55 -1.33 15.10
CA ILE A 25 -2.42 -2.05 16.05
C ILE A 25 -3.89 -1.68 15.79
N ALA A 26 -4.19 -0.40 15.57
CA ALA A 26 -5.53 0.06 15.24
C ALA A 26 -6.03 -0.56 13.92
N SER A 27 -5.21 -0.55 12.86
CA SER A 27 -5.54 -1.14 11.57
C SER A 27 -5.77 -2.65 11.66
N LEU A 28 -4.93 -3.38 12.40
CA LEU A 28 -5.13 -4.82 12.64
C LEU A 28 -6.40 -5.09 13.45
N GLY A 29 -6.70 -4.25 14.45
CA GLY A 29 -7.94 -4.35 15.22
C GLY A 29 -9.17 -4.16 14.36
N VAL A 30 -9.17 -3.15 13.48
CA VAL A 30 -10.25 -2.90 12.52
C VAL A 30 -10.39 -4.07 11.54
N LEU A 31 -9.29 -4.54 10.97
CA LEU A 31 -9.27 -5.70 10.06
C LEU A 31 -9.83 -6.96 10.72
N SER A 32 -9.51 -7.19 12.00
CA SER A 32 -9.97 -8.37 12.73
C SER A 32 -11.47 -8.34 13.04
N VAL A 33 -12.06 -7.14 13.21
CA VAL A 33 -13.47 -6.99 13.59
C VAL A 33 -14.38 -6.81 12.36
N LYS A 34 -13.99 -5.96 11.40
CA LYS A 34 -14.79 -5.67 10.20
C LYS A 34 -14.45 -6.55 9.01
N GLY A 35 -13.22 -7.07 8.92
CA GLY A 35 -12.73 -7.73 7.71
C GLY A 35 -12.57 -6.77 6.52
N LEU A 36 -12.23 -7.33 5.36
CA LEU A 36 -12.21 -6.60 4.09
C LEU A 36 -13.54 -6.80 3.36
N ASN A 37 -14.02 -5.75 2.72
CA ASN A 37 -15.20 -5.81 1.85
C ASN A 37 -14.77 -6.32 0.47
N PHE A 38 -14.79 -7.64 0.26
CA PHE A 38 -14.34 -8.24 -1.00
C PHE A 38 -15.28 -7.92 -2.17
N GLY A 39 -14.70 -7.49 -3.28
CA GLY A 39 -15.40 -7.28 -4.53
C GLY A 39 -15.82 -8.58 -5.19
N LEU A 40 -16.58 -8.46 -6.28
CA LEU A 40 -17.06 -9.60 -7.07
C LEU A 40 -15.93 -10.39 -7.74
N ASP A 41 -14.75 -9.77 -7.89
CA ASP A 41 -13.55 -10.45 -8.39
C ASP A 41 -13.16 -11.66 -7.54
N PHE A 42 -13.48 -11.63 -6.24
CA PHE A 42 -13.16 -12.70 -5.30
C PHE A 42 -14.40 -13.48 -4.86
N THR A 43 -15.54 -12.82 -4.73
CA THR A 43 -16.79 -13.45 -4.27
C THR A 43 -17.59 -14.12 -5.40
N GLY A 44 -17.25 -13.83 -6.66
CA GLY A 44 -18.02 -14.23 -7.83
C GLY A 44 -19.32 -13.42 -7.96
N GLY A 45 -19.97 -13.50 -9.13
CA GLY A 45 -21.24 -12.82 -9.39
C GLY A 45 -21.38 -12.28 -10.81
N TYR A 46 -22.49 -11.59 -11.07
CA TYR A 46 -22.74 -10.90 -12.32
C TYR A 46 -22.42 -9.41 -12.17
N ILE A 47 -21.65 -8.87 -13.12
CA ILE A 47 -21.43 -7.44 -13.29
C ILE A 47 -22.12 -7.04 -14.59
N THR A 48 -23.16 -6.23 -14.48
CA THR A 48 -23.85 -5.66 -15.65
C THR A 48 -23.70 -4.15 -15.64
N GLU A 49 -23.13 -3.62 -16.70
CA GLU A 49 -23.05 -2.17 -16.91
C GLU A 49 -24.21 -1.71 -17.79
N ILE A 50 -24.92 -0.68 -17.33
CA ILE A 50 -26.01 -0.08 -18.07
C ILE A 50 -25.78 1.42 -18.24
N ASN A 51 -26.26 1.95 -19.36
CA ASN A 51 -26.38 3.38 -19.58
C ASN A 51 -27.86 3.74 -19.70
N THR A 52 -28.34 4.64 -18.85
CA THR A 52 -29.75 5.06 -18.80
C THR A 52 -29.91 6.40 -19.49
N THR A 53 -31.02 6.65 -20.19
CA THR A 53 -31.20 7.94 -20.89
C THR A 53 -31.77 9.06 -20.02
N SER A 54 -32.54 8.71 -18.98
CA SER A 54 -33.31 9.67 -18.17
C SER A 54 -33.00 9.63 -16.68
N VAL A 55 -32.45 8.53 -16.18
CA VAL A 55 -32.13 8.35 -14.77
C VAL A 55 -30.69 8.80 -14.52
N THR A 56 -30.49 9.69 -13.55
CA THR A 56 -29.16 10.20 -13.21
C THR A 56 -28.74 9.87 -11.78
N THR A 57 -29.65 9.42 -10.92
CA THR A 57 -29.33 9.13 -9.52
C THR A 57 -29.56 7.66 -9.16
N ILE A 58 -28.73 7.14 -8.26
CA ILE A 58 -28.88 5.76 -7.73
C ILE A 58 -30.21 5.62 -6.99
N THR A 59 -30.65 6.67 -6.29
CA THR A 59 -31.91 6.68 -5.55
C THR A 59 -33.10 6.51 -6.48
N ASP A 60 -33.11 7.25 -7.59
CA ASP A 60 -34.18 7.13 -8.59
C ASP A 60 -34.16 5.75 -9.25
N LEU A 61 -32.98 5.22 -9.59
CA LEU A 61 -32.86 3.87 -10.15
C LEU A 61 -33.34 2.79 -9.18
N LYS A 62 -32.99 2.91 -7.88
CA LYS A 62 -33.47 2.01 -6.83
C LYS A 62 -34.97 2.13 -6.58
N ALA A 63 -35.53 3.33 -6.71
CA ALA A 63 -36.97 3.56 -6.56
C ALA A 63 -37.80 2.92 -7.68
N LYS A 64 -37.17 2.62 -8.83
CA LYS A 64 -37.77 1.86 -9.94
C LYS A 64 -37.64 0.35 -9.79
N LEU A 65 -36.94 -0.13 -8.77
CA LEU A 65 -36.79 -1.54 -8.47
C LEU A 65 -37.63 -1.92 -7.26
N SER A 66 -38.06 -3.19 -7.21
CA SER A 66 -38.68 -3.76 -6.03
C SER A 66 -37.69 -3.75 -4.86
N SER A 67 -38.20 -3.67 -3.61
CA SER A 67 -37.35 -3.74 -2.41
C SER A 67 -36.47 -5.00 -2.40
N GLU A 68 -37.01 -6.11 -2.94
CA GLU A 68 -36.29 -7.37 -3.05
C GLU A 68 -35.14 -7.28 -4.07
N ALA A 69 -35.38 -6.81 -5.30
CA ALA A 69 -34.34 -6.64 -6.31
C ALA A 69 -33.29 -5.61 -5.88
N ALA A 70 -33.71 -4.47 -5.34
CA ALA A 70 -32.82 -3.41 -4.86
C ALA A 70 -31.93 -3.86 -3.69
N SER A 71 -32.37 -4.83 -2.87
CA SER A 71 -31.58 -5.41 -1.78
C SER A 71 -30.53 -6.41 -2.25
N LYS A 72 -30.78 -7.09 -3.37
CA LYS A 72 -29.89 -8.09 -3.99
C LYS A 72 -28.85 -7.44 -4.92
N LEU A 73 -29.10 -6.20 -5.34
CA LEU A 73 -28.26 -5.43 -6.25
C LEU A 73 -27.40 -4.41 -5.50
N THR A 74 -26.09 -4.48 -5.70
CA THR A 74 -25.20 -3.37 -5.37
C THR A 74 -25.06 -2.47 -6.60
N ILE A 75 -25.68 -1.29 -6.54
CA ILE A 75 -25.67 -0.32 -7.63
C ILE A 75 -24.66 0.77 -7.34
N THR A 76 -23.70 0.95 -8.24
CA THR A 76 -22.71 2.02 -8.18
C THR A 76 -22.84 2.92 -9.42
N LYS A 77 -22.77 4.23 -9.23
CA LYS A 77 -22.75 5.20 -10.32
C LYS A 77 -21.31 5.35 -10.84
N ALA A 78 -21.10 5.08 -12.13
CA ALA A 78 -19.79 5.18 -12.78
C ALA A 78 -19.66 6.44 -13.67
N GLY A 79 -20.78 7.03 -14.08
CA GLY A 79 -20.85 8.30 -14.82
C GLY A 79 -22.21 8.96 -14.64
N GLU A 80 -22.50 10.05 -15.35
CA GLU A 80 -23.78 10.79 -15.19
C GLU A 80 -25.01 9.91 -15.43
N TYR A 81 -24.92 9.05 -16.44
CA TYR A 81 -25.96 8.12 -16.92
C TYR A 81 -25.52 6.64 -16.85
N HIS A 82 -24.29 6.38 -16.43
CA HIS A 82 -23.67 5.06 -16.43
C HIS A 82 -23.69 4.46 -15.03
N PHE A 83 -24.28 3.27 -14.93
CA PHE A 83 -24.42 2.52 -13.69
C PHE A 83 -23.83 1.12 -13.84
N VAL A 84 -23.22 0.65 -12.76
CA VAL A 84 -22.69 -0.70 -12.62
C VAL A 84 -23.56 -1.43 -11.60
N LEU A 85 -24.23 -2.49 -12.06
CA LEU A 85 -25.05 -3.38 -11.24
C LEU A 85 -24.26 -4.64 -10.94
N ARG A 86 -24.26 -5.02 -9.65
CA ARG A 86 -23.53 -6.16 -9.13
C ARG A 86 -24.48 -7.10 -8.40
N GLU A 87 -24.50 -8.36 -8.84
CA GLU A 87 -25.37 -9.42 -8.30
C GLU A 87 -24.53 -10.59 -7.81
N ALA A 88 -24.84 -11.12 -6.63
CA ALA A 88 -24.20 -12.32 -6.11
C ALA A 88 -24.52 -13.56 -6.97
N PRO A 89 -23.65 -14.57 -7.04
CA PRO A 89 -23.76 -15.69 -7.97
C PRO A 89 -25.00 -16.58 -7.71
N GLU A 90 -25.55 -16.56 -6.51
CA GLU A 90 -26.77 -17.31 -6.15
C GLU A 90 -28.05 -16.75 -6.79
N VAL A 91 -28.02 -15.55 -7.39
CA VAL A 91 -29.21 -14.87 -7.95
C VAL A 91 -29.61 -15.40 -9.36
N SER A 92 -29.01 -16.51 -9.82
CA SER A 92 -29.18 -17.11 -11.16
C SER A 92 -30.55 -17.79 -11.44
N LYS A 93 -31.65 -17.28 -10.89
CA LYS A 93 -33.00 -17.58 -11.38
C LYS A 93 -33.66 -16.28 -11.86
N ALA A 94 -33.25 -15.86 -13.06
CA ALA A 94 -33.73 -14.69 -13.80
C ALA A 94 -33.60 -13.36 -13.04
N SER A 95 -32.65 -12.53 -13.46
CA SER A 95 -32.52 -11.13 -13.06
C SER A 95 -33.86 -10.38 -13.25
N THR A 96 -34.68 -10.29 -12.20
CA THR A 96 -36.00 -9.64 -12.25
C THR A 96 -35.88 -8.14 -12.50
N TRP A 97 -34.73 -7.55 -12.17
CA TRP A 97 -34.49 -6.12 -12.32
C TRP A 97 -34.61 -5.63 -13.76
N GLN A 98 -34.23 -6.43 -14.76
CA GLN A 98 -34.35 -6.06 -16.18
C GLN A 98 -35.81 -5.92 -16.59
N ALA A 99 -36.65 -6.86 -16.12
CA ALA A 99 -38.09 -6.83 -16.34
C ALA A 99 -38.74 -5.66 -15.58
N GLU A 100 -38.36 -5.43 -14.33
CA GLU A 100 -38.86 -4.33 -13.50
C GLU A 100 -38.52 -2.95 -14.10
N LEU A 101 -37.29 -2.75 -14.60
CA LEU A 101 -36.91 -1.51 -15.27
C LEU A 101 -37.70 -1.29 -16.57
N ASN A 102 -37.93 -2.36 -17.34
CA ASN A 102 -38.73 -2.30 -18.57
C ASN A 102 -40.20 -1.97 -18.26
N GLU A 103 -40.80 -2.57 -17.21
CA GLU A 103 -42.17 -2.26 -16.76
C GLU A 103 -42.32 -0.82 -16.28
N GLN A 104 -41.29 -0.28 -15.64
CA GLN A 104 -41.25 1.11 -15.17
C GLN A 104 -40.94 2.13 -16.28
N GLY A 105 -40.74 1.68 -17.52
CA GLY A 105 -40.45 2.52 -18.68
C GLY A 105 -39.08 3.20 -18.61
N VAL A 106 -38.12 2.61 -17.89
CA VAL A 106 -36.74 3.11 -17.88
C VAL A 106 -36.06 2.63 -19.15
N ASP A 107 -35.68 3.57 -20.01
CA ASP A 107 -34.93 3.27 -21.22
C ASP A 107 -33.43 3.17 -20.89
N TYR A 108 -32.86 1.98 -21.09
CA TYR A 108 -31.47 1.67 -20.80
C TYR A 108 -30.84 0.80 -21.89
N SER A 109 -29.53 0.96 -22.08
CA SER A 109 -28.73 0.07 -22.90
C SER A 109 -27.74 -0.69 -22.02
N VAL A 110 -27.64 -2.00 -22.22
CA VAL A 110 -26.61 -2.83 -21.57
C VAL A 110 -25.31 -2.65 -22.34
N LEU A 111 -24.30 -2.09 -21.68
CA LEU A 111 -22.97 -1.87 -22.27
C LEU A 111 -22.12 -3.14 -22.20
N SER A 112 -22.18 -3.83 -21.06
CA SER A 112 -21.47 -5.10 -20.84
C SER A 112 -22.21 -5.93 -19.80
N SER A 113 -22.11 -7.26 -19.93
CA SER A 113 -22.52 -8.18 -18.88
C SER A 113 -21.47 -9.27 -18.80
N SER A 114 -20.90 -9.45 -17.61
CA SER A 114 -19.88 -10.44 -17.33
C SER A 114 -20.26 -11.23 -16.09
N PHE A 115 -19.92 -12.52 -16.11
CA PHE A 115 -20.08 -13.41 -14.98
C PHE A 115 -18.70 -13.87 -14.52
N LEU A 116 -18.43 -13.70 -13.23
CA LEU A 116 -17.28 -14.31 -12.58
C LEU A 116 -17.77 -15.46 -11.70
N GLY A 117 -17.28 -16.66 -11.98
CA GLY A 117 -17.53 -17.81 -11.11
C GLY A 117 -16.76 -17.67 -9.80
N SER A 118 -17.39 -18.00 -8.67
CA SER A 118 -16.75 -17.95 -7.34
C SER A 118 -15.45 -18.76 -7.29
N GLN A 119 -15.40 -19.91 -7.97
CA GLN A 119 -14.19 -20.73 -8.06
C GLN A 119 -13.01 -20.00 -8.72
N VAL A 120 -13.28 -19.20 -9.76
CA VAL A 120 -12.23 -18.39 -10.42
C VAL A 120 -11.80 -17.25 -9.51
N GLY A 121 -12.74 -16.68 -8.74
CA GLY A 121 -12.44 -15.62 -7.77
C GLY A 121 -11.56 -16.09 -6.61
N ASP A 122 -11.83 -17.27 -6.06
CA ASP A 122 -10.98 -17.88 -5.02
C ASP A 122 -9.55 -18.12 -5.53
N GLU A 123 -9.41 -18.64 -6.75
CA GLU A 123 -8.10 -18.86 -7.37
C GLU A 123 -7.36 -17.53 -7.60
N LEU A 124 -8.05 -16.49 -8.07
CA LEU A 124 -7.48 -15.15 -8.26
C LEU A 124 -7.04 -14.52 -6.94
N PHE A 125 -7.81 -14.72 -5.86
CA PHE A 125 -7.45 -14.28 -4.53
C PHE A 125 -6.17 -14.97 -4.03
N GLU A 126 -6.12 -16.30 -4.08
CA GLU A 126 -4.97 -17.09 -3.64
C GLU A 126 -3.71 -16.75 -4.44
N GLN A 127 -3.80 -16.69 -5.77
CA GLN A 127 -2.68 -16.31 -6.64
C GLN A 127 -2.19 -14.89 -6.36
N GLY A 128 -3.11 -13.97 -6.10
CA GLY A 128 -2.78 -12.60 -5.76
C GLY A 128 -2.08 -12.47 -4.41
N CYS A 129 -2.53 -13.19 -3.38
CA CYS A 129 -1.84 -13.28 -2.09
C CYS A 129 -0.46 -13.93 -2.22
N LEU A 130 -0.35 -15.00 -3.02
CA LEU A 130 0.93 -15.67 -3.31
C LEU A 130 1.91 -14.71 -4.00
N ALA A 131 1.43 -13.93 -4.97
CA ALA A 131 2.24 -12.93 -5.68
C ALA A 131 2.77 -11.85 -4.72
N LEU A 132 1.92 -11.35 -3.82
CA LEU A 132 2.32 -10.38 -2.79
C LEU A 132 3.40 -10.97 -1.86
N PHE A 133 3.19 -12.19 -1.39
CA PHE A 133 4.15 -12.89 -0.53
C PHE A 133 5.48 -13.15 -1.24
N ALA A 134 5.44 -13.65 -2.48
CA ALA A 134 6.63 -13.88 -3.30
C ALA A 134 7.41 -12.59 -3.55
N ALA A 135 6.73 -11.47 -3.81
CA ALA A 135 7.35 -10.16 -3.97
C ALA A 135 8.09 -9.71 -2.70
N LEU A 136 7.47 -9.86 -1.52
CA LEU A 136 8.11 -9.53 -0.24
C LEU A 136 9.36 -10.38 0.02
N ILE A 137 9.32 -11.68 -0.27
CA ILE A 137 10.49 -12.57 -0.12
C ILE A 137 11.60 -12.18 -1.10
N ALA A 138 11.28 -11.96 -2.38
CA ALA A 138 12.25 -11.56 -3.40
C ALA A 138 12.96 -10.25 -3.02
N ILE A 139 12.20 -9.28 -2.52
CA ILE A 139 12.71 -8.02 -1.98
C ILE A 139 13.62 -8.24 -0.79
N MET A 140 13.20 -9.06 0.18
CA MET A 140 14.00 -9.33 1.36
C MET A 140 15.34 -9.98 0.98
N VAL A 141 15.34 -10.94 0.06
CA VAL A 141 16.57 -11.56 -0.46
C VAL A 141 17.46 -10.53 -1.16
N TYR A 142 16.88 -9.72 -2.05
CA TYR A 142 17.62 -8.64 -2.72
C TYR A 142 18.25 -7.69 -1.71
N LEU A 143 17.49 -7.21 -0.71
CA LEU A 143 17.99 -6.29 0.30
C LEU A 143 19.04 -6.94 1.21
N ALA A 144 18.89 -8.21 1.57
CA ALA A 144 19.88 -8.92 2.39
C ALA A 144 21.23 -9.09 1.67
N VAL A 145 21.21 -9.26 0.34
CA VAL A 145 22.43 -9.32 -0.47
C VAL A 145 23.02 -7.91 -0.71
N ARG A 146 22.14 -6.93 -0.95
CA ARG A 146 22.54 -5.57 -1.34
C ARG A 146 22.91 -4.70 -0.14
N PHE A 147 22.35 -4.93 1.05
CA PHE A 147 22.49 -4.12 2.26
C PHE A 147 22.90 -4.97 3.46
N GLU A 148 23.25 -4.29 4.55
CA GLU A 148 23.39 -4.95 5.85
C GLU A 148 22.01 -5.41 6.34
N TRP A 149 21.93 -6.60 6.95
CA TRP A 149 20.66 -7.28 7.24
C TRP A 149 19.71 -6.46 8.12
N ARG A 150 20.22 -5.58 9.00
CA ARG A 150 19.39 -4.71 9.85
C ARG A 150 18.67 -3.66 9.02
N LEU A 151 19.33 -3.11 7.99
CA LEU A 151 18.71 -2.21 7.02
C LEU A 151 17.63 -2.94 6.22
N ALA A 152 17.91 -4.17 5.79
CA ALA A 152 16.94 -5.01 5.08
C ALA A 152 15.69 -5.28 5.92
N VAL A 153 15.85 -5.68 7.18
CA VAL A 153 14.73 -5.87 8.12
C VAL A 153 13.96 -4.57 8.35
N GLY A 154 14.67 -3.44 8.51
CA GLY A 154 14.08 -2.11 8.61
C GLY A 154 13.13 -1.78 7.46
N SER A 155 13.59 -1.99 6.22
CA SER A 155 12.80 -1.74 5.02
C SER A 155 11.60 -2.69 4.91
N VAL A 156 11.77 -3.99 5.19
CA VAL A 156 10.66 -4.95 5.11
C VAL A 156 9.57 -4.65 6.15
N VAL A 157 9.95 -4.28 7.38
CA VAL A 157 9.00 -3.89 8.42
C VAL A 157 8.25 -2.61 8.05
N ALA A 158 8.93 -1.64 7.43
CA ALA A 158 8.27 -0.43 6.91
C ALA A 158 7.24 -0.78 5.82
N LEU A 159 7.58 -1.67 4.89
CA LEU A 159 6.65 -2.14 3.85
C LEU A 159 5.42 -2.84 4.43
N LEU A 160 5.61 -3.74 5.40
CA LEU A 160 4.50 -4.41 6.07
C LEU A 160 3.59 -3.42 6.80
N HIS A 161 4.18 -2.40 7.45
CA HIS A 161 3.42 -1.30 8.04
C HIS A 161 2.56 -0.59 6.99
N ASP A 162 3.13 -0.23 5.84
CA ASP A 162 2.41 0.53 4.81
C ASP A 162 1.23 -0.25 4.25
N LEU A 163 1.45 -1.53 3.92
CA LEU A 163 0.39 -2.42 3.45
C LEU A 163 -0.71 -2.60 4.50
N THR A 164 -0.34 -2.74 5.77
CA THR A 164 -1.30 -2.89 6.87
C THR A 164 -2.16 -1.64 7.06
N LEU A 165 -1.56 -0.44 6.95
CA LEU A 165 -2.33 0.80 7.06
C LEU A 165 -3.29 0.99 5.90
N VAL A 166 -2.88 0.67 4.67
CA VAL A 166 -3.77 0.73 3.51
C VAL A 166 -4.92 -0.26 3.67
N LEU A 167 -4.65 -1.52 4.01
CA LEU A 167 -5.70 -2.52 4.26
C LEU A 167 -6.62 -2.13 5.42
N GLY A 168 -6.05 -1.58 6.50
CA GLY A 168 -6.82 -1.08 7.64
C GLY A 168 -7.76 0.08 7.27
N LEU A 169 -7.32 0.99 6.40
CA LEU A 169 -8.16 2.06 5.88
C LEU A 169 -9.32 1.51 5.03
N PHE A 170 -9.03 0.54 4.16
CA PHE A 170 -10.06 -0.11 3.33
C PHE A 170 -11.12 -0.78 4.21
N SER A 171 -10.69 -1.52 5.23
CA SER A 171 -11.58 -2.14 6.21
C SER A 171 -12.37 -1.11 7.02
N LEU A 172 -11.73 -0.03 7.47
CA LEU A 172 -12.36 1.03 8.26
C LEU A 172 -13.50 1.70 7.50
N LEU A 173 -13.21 2.11 6.26
CA LEU A 173 -14.13 2.83 5.38
C LEU A 173 -15.10 1.91 4.63
N GLY A 174 -14.92 0.58 4.70
CA GLY A 174 -15.74 -0.39 3.97
C GLY A 174 -15.55 -0.30 2.46
N LEU A 175 -14.38 0.17 2.00
CA LEU A 175 -14.04 0.25 0.59
C LEU A 175 -13.91 -1.14 0.00
N GLU A 176 -14.38 -1.30 -1.24
CA GLU A 176 -14.31 -2.56 -1.97
C GLU A 176 -12.84 -2.95 -2.23
N PHE A 177 -12.49 -4.18 -1.87
CA PHE A 177 -11.21 -4.80 -2.14
C PHE A 177 -11.36 -5.73 -3.33
N ASN A 178 -10.80 -5.35 -4.48
CA ASN A 178 -10.89 -6.07 -5.75
C ASN A 178 -9.48 -6.27 -6.35
N LEU A 179 -9.38 -6.83 -7.55
CA LEU A 179 -8.07 -7.09 -8.16
C LEU A 179 -7.29 -5.82 -8.50
N THR A 180 -7.98 -4.72 -8.82
CA THR A 180 -7.29 -3.45 -9.08
C THR A 180 -6.67 -2.91 -7.80
N VAL A 181 -7.35 -3.00 -6.66
CA VAL A 181 -6.78 -2.67 -5.35
C VAL A 181 -5.61 -3.58 -5.02
N LEU A 182 -5.70 -4.88 -5.28
CA LEU A 182 -4.57 -5.80 -5.07
C LEU A 182 -3.35 -5.40 -5.92
N ALA A 183 -3.54 -5.07 -7.20
CA ALA A 183 -2.48 -4.57 -8.06
C ALA A 183 -1.86 -3.27 -7.53
N SER A 184 -2.67 -2.39 -6.93
CA SER A 184 -2.17 -1.18 -6.26
C SER A 184 -1.26 -1.50 -5.07
N LEU A 185 -1.54 -2.56 -4.29
CA LEU A 185 -0.67 -3.00 -3.19
C LEU A 185 0.69 -3.48 -3.70
N LEU A 186 0.72 -4.23 -4.82
CA LEU A 186 1.97 -4.61 -5.47
C LEU A 186 2.75 -3.38 -5.95
N ALA A 187 2.07 -2.36 -6.47
CA ALA A 187 2.71 -1.12 -6.88
C ALA A 187 3.27 -0.33 -5.68
N ILE A 188 2.55 -0.27 -4.55
CA ILE A 188 3.00 0.37 -3.31
C ILE A 188 4.30 -0.26 -2.81
N ILE A 189 4.44 -1.58 -2.90
CA ILE A 189 5.68 -2.26 -2.54
C ILE A 189 6.87 -1.65 -3.28
N GLY A 190 6.76 -1.44 -4.59
CA GLY A 190 7.85 -0.85 -5.39
C GLY A 190 8.15 0.60 -5.01
N TYR A 191 7.11 1.43 -4.91
CA TYR A 191 7.27 2.86 -4.62
C TYR A 191 7.78 3.14 -3.20
N SER A 192 7.22 2.49 -2.18
CA SER A 192 7.66 2.67 -0.79
C SER A 192 9.08 2.12 -0.56
N LEU A 193 9.42 1.01 -1.23
CA LEU A 193 10.76 0.43 -1.15
C LEU A 193 11.83 1.35 -1.74
N ASN A 194 11.52 2.08 -2.82
CA ASN A 194 12.46 3.01 -3.44
C ASN A 194 12.98 4.06 -2.43
N ASP A 195 12.08 4.65 -1.63
CA ASP A 195 12.47 5.63 -0.62
C ASP A 195 13.31 5.01 0.49
N SER A 196 12.92 3.81 0.95
CA SER A 196 13.68 3.04 1.94
C SER A 196 15.10 2.69 1.48
N ILE A 197 15.26 2.35 0.19
CA ILE A 197 16.56 2.08 -0.44
C ILE A 197 17.42 3.34 -0.45
N ILE A 198 16.88 4.48 -0.88
CA ILE A 198 17.65 5.73 -1.00
C ILE A 198 18.17 6.17 0.38
N VAL A 199 17.30 6.16 1.40
CA VAL A 199 17.69 6.51 2.77
C VAL A 199 18.69 5.49 3.32
N GLY A 200 18.42 4.19 3.14
CA GLY A 200 19.29 3.11 3.62
C GLY A 200 20.68 3.13 3.00
N ASP A 201 20.79 3.41 1.70
CA ASP A 201 22.09 3.55 1.00
C ASP A 201 22.86 4.75 1.53
N ARG A 202 22.18 5.88 1.78
CA ARG A 202 22.84 7.06 2.35
C ARG A 202 23.31 6.84 3.79
N VAL A 203 22.52 6.16 4.62
CA VAL A 203 22.93 5.74 5.97
C VAL A 203 24.18 4.86 5.88
N ARG A 204 24.16 3.85 5.01
CA ARG A 204 25.31 2.96 4.78
C ARG A 204 26.55 3.73 4.31
N GLU A 205 26.39 4.65 3.37
CA GLU A 205 27.48 5.47 2.84
C GLU A 205 28.15 6.28 3.95
N LEU A 206 27.36 7.01 4.75
CA LEU A 206 27.87 7.81 5.87
C LEU A 206 28.49 6.97 6.99
N LEU A 207 28.01 5.73 7.22
CA LEU A 207 28.64 4.80 8.15
C LEU A 207 29.98 4.24 7.62
N ARG A 208 30.17 4.18 6.29
CA ARG A 208 31.39 3.66 5.64
C ARG A 208 32.50 4.69 5.47
N ILE A 209 32.17 5.97 5.28
CA ILE A 209 33.16 7.05 5.03
C ILE A 209 33.93 7.44 6.31
N GLN A 210 33.78 6.71 7.42
CA GLN A 210 34.39 7.09 8.69
C GLN A 210 35.93 6.96 8.67
N PRO A 211 36.64 7.99 9.15
CA PRO A 211 38.06 7.87 9.47
C PRO A 211 38.27 6.82 10.56
N ASP A 212 39.35 6.04 10.46
CA ASP A 212 39.71 5.01 11.42
C ASP A 212 39.57 5.49 12.88
N ASN A 213 38.91 4.68 13.72
CA ASN A 213 38.79 4.82 15.18
C ASN A 213 37.85 5.88 15.80
N GLN A 214 36.93 6.53 15.06
CA GLN A 214 35.89 7.37 15.70
C GLN A 214 34.50 6.74 15.68
N ARG A 215 33.97 6.37 16.86
CA ARG A 215 32.56 5.98 17.04
C ARG A 215 31.65 7.19 16.85
N ILE A 216 31.16 7.41 15.63
CA ILE A 216 30.11 8.42 15.40
C ILE A 216 28.78 7.90 15.94
N ASN A 217 28.02 8.79 16.58
CA ASN A 217 26.69 8.49 17.04
C ASN A 217 25.75 8.18 15.85
N THR A 218 25.25 6.95 15.75
CA THR A 218 24.34 6.50 14.68
C THR A 218 23.12 7.41 14.51
N HIS A 219 22.63 8.08 15.57
CA HIS A 219 21.53 9.03 15.45
C HIS A 219 21.86 10.20 14.54
N VAL A 220 23.08 10.74 14.64
CA VAL A 220 23.52 11.89 13.84
C VAL A 220 23.62 11.47 12.39
N VAL A 221 24.27 10.32 12.12
CA VAL A 221 24.39 9.74 10.79
C VAL A 221 23.03 9.54 10.12
N ILE A 222 22.06 8.98 10.84
CA ILE A 222 20.71 8.76 10.29
C ILE A 222 20.01 10.09 10.02
N ASN A 223 20.10 11.08 10.92
CA ASN A 223 19.48 12.38 10.68
C ASN A 223 20.10 13.08 9.47
N ASP A 224 21.43 13.01 9.32
CA ASP A 224 22.15 13.61 8.20
C ASP A 224 21.79 12.91 6.88
N ALA A 225 21.68 11.57 6.91
CA ALA A 225 21.23 10.79 5.77
C ALA A 225 19.83 11.24 5.32
N ILE A 226 18.87 11.25 6.24
CA ILE A 226 17.49 11.69 5.98
C ILE A 226 17.46 13.13 5.46
N GLY A 227 18.17 14.06 6.11
CA GLY A 227 18.23 15.45 5.69
C GLY A 227 18.76 15.63 4.26
N SER A 228 19.77 14.84 3.88
CA SER A 228 20.37 14.88 2.54
C SER A 228 19.51 14.23 1.45
N THR A 229 18.62 13.29 1.81
CA THR A 229 17.76 12.58 0.84
C THR A 229 16.34 13.15 0.76
N LEU A 230 15.90 13.93 1.75
CA LEU A 230 14.51 14.40 1.90
C LEU A 230 13.97 15.09 0.64
N THR A 231 14.72 16.01 0.05
CA THR A 231 14.29 16.72 -1.17
C THR A 231 14.02 15.76 -2.33
N ARG A 232 14.87 14.74 -2.50
CA ARG A 232 14.70 13.74 -3.56
C ARG A 232 13.43 12.93 -3.32
N THR A 233 13.27 12.39 -2.10
CA THR A 233 12.11 11.62 -1.65
C THR A 233 10.81 12.40 -1.85
N LEU A 234 10.77 13.68 -1.45
CA LEU A 234 9.58 14.51 -1.60
C LEU A 234 9.23 14.79 -3.07
N ILE A 235 10.23 14.98 -3.93
CA ILE A 235 10.01 15.20 -5.37
C ILE A 235 9.46 13.92 -6.03
N THR A 236 10.03 12.76 -5.72
CA THR A 236 9.59 11.47 -6.30
C THR A 236 8.18 11.11 -5.83
N SER A 237 7.88 11.26 -4.54
CA SER A 237 6.54 11.00 -4.02
C SER A 237 5.53 12.03 -4.51
N GLY A 238 5.91 13.32 -4.55
CA GLY A 238 5.03 14.40 -5.00
C GLY A 238 4.64 14.28 -6.48
N THR A 239 5.59 13.95 -7.35
CA THR A 239 5.31 13.73 -8.79
C THR A 239 4.41 12.50 -9.00
N THR A 240 4.66 11.42 -8.27
CA THR A 240 3.80 10.22 -8.32
C THR A 240 2.39 10.54 -7.81
N LEU A 241 2.27 11.25 -6.69
CA LEU A 241 0.98 11.68 -6.13
C LEU A 241 0.21 12.59 -7.11
N ALA A 242 0.88 13.44 -7.86
CA ALA A 242 0.24 14.25 -8.90
C ALA A 242 -0.38 13.38 -10.00
N THR A 243 0.33 12.33 -10.44
CA THR A 243 -0.24 11.36 -11.40
C THR A 243 -1.42 10.60 -10.81
N ILE A 244 -1.32 10.14 -9.56
CA ILE A 244 -2.42 9.43 -8.89
C ILE A 244 -3.63 10.35 -8.68
N ALA A 245 -3.42 11.64 -8.40
CA ALA A 245 -4.49 12.62 -8.30
C ALA A 245 -5.24 12.78 -9.63
N CYS A 246 -4.53 12.80 -10.77
CA CYS A 246 -5.18 12.79 -12.08
C CYS A 246 -6.00 11.52 -12.31
N ILE A 247 -5.47 10.35 -11.94
CA ILE A 247 -6.22 9.07 -12.05
C ILE A 247 -7.48 9.15 -11.17
N TRP A 248 -7.37 9.61 -9.93
CA TRP A 248 -8.51 9.74 -9.03
C TRP A 248 -9.60 10.65 -9.63
N LEU A 249 -9.22 11.82 -10.16
CA LEU A 249 -10.18 12.79 -10.67
C LEU A 249 -10.77 12.42 -12.03
N LEU A 250 -10.05 11.67 -12.88
CA LEU A 250 -10.42 11.46 -14.28
C LEU A 250 -10.81 10.02 -14.65
N ALA A 251 -10.36 9.01 -13.89
CA ALA A 251 -10.48 7.60 -14.31
C ALA A 251 -11.80 6.92 -13.87
N GLY A 252 -12.65 7.63 -13.15
CA GLY A 252 -13.99 7.17 -12.75
C GLY A 252 -14.00 6.08 -11.67
N ALA A 253 -15.18 5.48 -11.47
CA ALA A 253 -15.44 4.56 -10.36
C ALA A 253 -14.56 3.31 -10.37
N ALA A 254 -14.23 2.79 -11.56
CA ALA A 254 -13.46 1.55 -11.72
C ALA A 254 -12.03 1.64 -11.11
N LEU A 255 -11.42 2.83 -11.13
CA LEU A 255 -10.04 3.05 -10.66
C LEU A 255 -9.98 3.89 -9.37
N THR A 256 -11.13 4.22 -8.78
CA THR A 256 -11.16 5.00 -7.53
C THR A 256 -10.49 4.26 -6.37
N GLY A 257 -10.79 2.96 -6.20
CA GLY A 257 -10.14 2.14 -5.16
C GLY A 257 -8.62 2.05 -5.36
N PHE A 258 -8.18 1.79 -6.59
CA PHE A 258 -6.76 1.80 -6.97
C PHE A 258 -6.06 3.12 -6.61
N ALA A 259 -6.68 4.25 -6.94
CA ALA A 259 -6.12 5.57 -6.69
C ALA A 259 -6.04 5.90 -5.18
N ILE A 260 -7.09 5.57 -4.40
CA ILE A 260 -7.10 5.75 -2.94
C ILE A 260 -5.97 4.93 -2.30
N ALA A 261 -5.86 3.65 -2.66
CA ALA A 261 -4.85 2.77 -2.10
C ALA A 261 -3.43 3.29 -2.38
N LEU A 262 -3.11 3.63 -3.63
CA LEU A 262 -1.79 4.16 -3.99
C LEU A 262 -1.51 5.52 -3.34
N PHE A 263 -2.48 6.42 -3.30
CA PHE A 263 -2.32 7.72 -2.68
C PHE A 263 -1.92 7.57 -1.20
N VAL A 264 -2.68 6.76 -0.46
CA VAL A 264 -2.41 6.50 0.95
C VAL A 264 -1.10 5.75 1.11
N GLY A 265 -0.83 4.74 0.29
CA GLY A 265 0.40 3.97 0.32
C GLY A 265 1.65 4.80 0.09
N ILE A 266 1.64 5.76 -0.84
CA ILE A 266 2.78 6.65 -1.11
C ILE A 266 2.99 7.63 0.07
N VAL A 267 1.91 8.21 0.61
CA VAL A 267 2.00 9.13 1.76
C VAL A 267 2.55 8.40 2.99
N VAL A 268 2.00 7.23 3.28
CA VAL A 268 2.41 6.40 4.40
C VAL A 268 3.83 5.87 4.21
N GLY A 269 4.20 5.43 3.00
CA GLY A 269 5.54 4.95 2.68
C GLY A 269 6.63 6.02 2.76
N THR A 270 6.30 7.24 2.32
CA THR A 270 7.19 8.39 2.49
C THR A 270 7.46 8.66 3.98
N PHE A 271 6.43 8.53 4.82
CA PHE A 271 6.57 8.68 6.27
C PHE A 271 7.33 7.49 6.91
N SER A 272 7.01 6.26 6.53
CA SER A 272 7.59 5.05 7.14
C SER A 272 9.06 4.84 6.76
N SER A 273 9.49 5.25 5.57
CA SER A 273 10.90 5.22 5.17
C SER A 273 11.79 6.07 6.09
N ILE A 274 11.26 7.21 6.56
CA ILE A 274 11.94 8.15 7.46
C ILE A 274 11.86 7.68 8.92
N CYS A 275 10.67 7.30 9.37
CA CYS A 275 10.41 7.02 10.79
C CYS A 275 10.71 5.56 11.18
N ILE A 276 10.49 4.60 10.30
CA ILE A 276 10.65 3.15 10.56
C ILE A 276 11.91 2.62 9.90
N ALA A 277 12.03 2.71 8.56
CA ALA A 277 13.10 2.02 7.83
C ALA A 277 14.50 2.51 8.23
N ALA A 278 14.65 3.80 8.56
CA ALA A 278 15.90 4.37 9.04
C ALA A 278 16.14 4.18 10.56
N THR A 279 15.07 4.11 11.37
CA THR A 279 15.18 4.11 12.85
C THR A 279 15.20 2.69 13.43
N LEU A 280 14.50 1.74 12.83
CA LEU A 280 14.48 0.35 13.31
C LEU A 280 15.87 -0.32 13.25
N PRO A 281 16.69 -0.18 12.19
CA PRO A 281 18.03 -0.75 12.13
C PRO A 281 18.91 -0.25 13.29
N GLN A 282 18.72 1.00 13.69
CA GLN A 282 19.40 1.57 14.83
C GLN A 282 19.03 0.86 16.14
N LEU A 283 17.75 0.59 16.36
CA LEU A 283 17.29 -0.16 17.54
C LEU A 283 17.82 -1.60 17.55
N LEU A 284 18.04 -2.18 16.37
CA LEU A 284 18.69 -3.49 16.20
C LEU A 284 20.21 -3.43 16.39
N GLY A 285 20.78 -2.26 16.68
CA GLY A 285 22.17 -2.06 17.05
C GLY A 285 23.11 -1.66 15.91
N LEU A 286 22.59 -1.15 14.79
CA LEU A 286 23.39 -0.69 13.65
C LEU A 286 24.45 0.34 14.09
N SER A 287 25.71 0.04 13.81
CA SER A 287 26.86 0.90 14.11
C SER A 287 27.87 0.89 12.96
N SER A 288 28.83 1.82 13.00
CA SER A 288 29.92 1.85 12.02
C SER A 288 30.88 0.66 12.15
N GLU A 289 30.91 0.00 13.32
CA GLU A 289 31.67 -1.24 13.52
C GLU A 289 31.19 -2.38 12.61
N ASN A 290 29.94 -2.32 12.13
CA ASN A 290 29.41 -3.30 11.18
C ASN A 290 29.96 -3.12 9.75
N TYR A 291 30.68 -2.03 9.48
CA TYR A 291 31.21 -1.71 8.16
C TYR A 291 32.74 -1.55 8.12
N THR A 292 33.40 -1.65 9.26
CA THR A 292 34.88 -1.61 9.33
C THR A 292 35.41 -2.92 8.77
N GLN A 293 36.29 -2.83 7.76
CA GLN A 293 37.01 -4.00 7.28
C GLN A 293 38.00 -4.41 8.37
N THR A 294 37.83 -5.59 8.95
CA THR A 294 38.90 -6.23 9.70
C THR A 294 39.98 -6.59 8.67
N LEU A 295 41.04 -5.78 8.58
CA LEU A 295 42.24 -6.14 7.81
C LEU A 295 42.69 -7.53 8.27
N ASP A 296 42.94 -8.45 7.33
CA ASP A 296 43.48 -9.75 7.69
C ASP A 296 44.86 -9.58 8.34
N ASP A 297 45.27 -10.54 9.16
CA ASP A 297 46.51 -10.41 9.93
C ASP A 297 47.74 -10.27 9.01
N LYS A 298 47.69 -10.82 7.78
CA LYS A 298 48.77 -10.65 6.79
C LYS A 298 48.83 -9.22 6.27
N THR A 299 47.68 -8.60 5.99
CA THR A 299 47.56 -7.24 5.47
C THR A 299 48.01 -6.24 6.53
N LYS A 300 47.64 -6.48 7.80
CA LYS A 300 48.20 -5.72 8.93
C LYS A 300 49.71 -5.87 9.02
N ALA A 301 50.23 -7.11 8.93
CA ALA A 301 51.67 -7.36 8.96
C ALA A 301 52.43 -6.69 7.80
N TYR A 302 51.84 -6.60 6.60
CA TYR A 302 52.43 -5.88 5.47
C TYR A 302 52.45 -4.35 5.68
N MET A 303 51.45 -3.80 6.36
CA MET A 303 51.40 -2.36 6.68
C MET A 303 52.36 -1.96 7.81
N GLU A 304 52.77 -2.90 8.66
CA GLU A 304 53.74 -2.70 9.73
C GLU A 304 55.19 -2.96 9.30
N MET A 305 55.44 -3.35 8.04
CA MET A 305 56.80 -3.48 7.51
C MET A 305 57.41 -2.07 7.29
N PRO A 306 58.66 -1.84 7.74
CA PRO A 306 59.33 -0.53 7.69
C PRO A 306 59.68 -0.05 6.28
#